data_AF-A0A6J2T568-F1
#
_entry.id   AF-A0A6J2T568-F1
#
_cell.length_a   1.000
_cell.length_b   1.000
_cell.length_c   1.000
_cell.angle_alpha   90.00
_cell.angle_beta   90.00
_cell.angle_gamma   90.00
#
_symmetry.space_group_name_H-M   'P 1'
#
loop_
_entity.id
_entity.type
_entity.pdbx_description
1 polymer ?
#
loop_
_entity_poly.entity_id
_entity_poly.type
_entity_poly.pdbx_seq_one_letter_code
_entity_poly.pdbx_strand_id
1 'polypeptide(L)'
;MRAVFFLFYTLETVFNMFCMAFNISGFMSVDLSILTWNKQMFHYLYLITFYAFTVLTLFQSINICTGHSPYLWLEIAKTCAAAFTFILVAILTMLDAEKDFHLMYLNGEPSTSTEQTEIFAIDKEVHPFFNFMRSQSIAALSCGVLYLLHATIVIDVYLTAKAAEADDPDETYMEIRLYVFGEYVHTKLEDYEWFINFNEERRMSI
;
A
#
# COMPACT_ATOMS: atom_id res chain seq x y z
N MET A 1 6.77 -20.66 4.39
CA MET A 1 5.87 -19.87 3.52
C MET A 1 4.74 -19.15 4.26
N ARG A 2 3.90 -19.84 5.06
CA ARG A 2 2.77 -19.20 5.77
C ARG A 2 3.14 -17.99 6.62
N ALA A 3 4.23 -18.08 7.39
CA ALA A 3 4.68 -16.97 8.22
C ALA A 3 5.16 -15.76 7.41
N VAL A 4 5.75 -15.97 6.22
CA VAL A 4 6.12 -14.89 5.30
C VAL A 4 4.87 -14.21 4.77
N PHE A 5 3.88 -14.97 4.29
CA PHE A 5 2.59 -14.44 3.86
C PHE A 5 1.85 -13.69 4.97
N PHE A 6 1.84 -14.24 6.19
CA PHE A 6 1.25 -13.58 7.36
C PHE A 6 1.91 -12.24 7.66
N LEU A 7 3.24 -12.16 7.60
CA LEU A 7 3.98 -10.92 7.75
C LEU A 7 3.59 -9.90 6.68
N PHE A 8 3.50 -10.31 5.40
CA PHE A 8 3.05 -9.43 4.33
C PHE A 8 1.61 -8.93 4.54
N TYR A 9 0.64 -9.79 4.88
CA TYR A 9 -0.73 -9.32 5.14
C TYR A 9 -0.80 -8.38 6.34
N THR A 10 0.01 -8.62 7.37
CA THR A 10 0.07 -7.76 8.56
C THR A 10 0.62 -6.38 8.20
N LEU A 11 1.72 -6.33 7.44
CA LEU A 11 2.28 -5.08 6.95
C LEU A 11 1.31 -4.36 6.00
N GLU A 12 0.66 -5.07 5.07
CA GLU A 12 -0.35 -4.50 4.17
C GLU A 12 -1.50 -3.88 4.95
N THR A 13 -1.99 -4.58 5.98
CA THR A 13 -3.06 -4.08 6.84
C THR A 13 -2.64 -2.78 7.53
N VAL A 14 -1.45 -2.75 8.12
CA VAL A 14 -0.93 -1.56 8.83
C VAL A 14 -0.75 -0.37 7.87
N PHE A 15 -0.17 -0.60 6.69
CA PHE A 15 0.01 0.45 5.68
C PHE A 15 -1.33 0.96 5.11
N ASN A 16 -2.30 0.06 4.91
CA ASN A 16 -3.65 0.44 4.51
C ASN A 16 -4.34 1.30 5.58
N MET A 17 -4.18 0.96 6.86
CA MET A 17 -4.70 1.77 7.97
C MET A 17 -4.05 3.17 7.99
N PHE A 18 -2.75 3.28 7.73
CA PHE A 18 -2.09 4.59 7.61
C PHE A 18 -2.62 5.39 6.41
N CYS A 19 -2.79 4.76 5.25
CA CYS A 19 -3.37 5.43 4.07
C CYS A 19 -4.78 5.97 4.36
N MET A 20 -5.59 5.17 5.06
CA MET A 20 -6.93 5.58 5.48
C MET A 20 -6.89 6.72 6.49
N ALA A 21 -6.02 6.64 7.50
CA ALA A 21 -5.85 7.66 8.53
C ALA A 21 -5.43 9.01 7.94
N PHE A 22 -4.48 9.00 7.00
CA PHE A 22 -4.15 10.20 6.23
C PHE A 22 -5.39 10.69 5.48
N ASN A 23 -6.00 9.86 4.63
CA ASN A 23 -7.14 10.27 3.80
C ASN A 23 -8.27 10.93 4.62
N ILE A 24 -8.63 10.33 5.76
CA ILE A 24 -9.65 10.89 6.67
C ILE A 24 -9.18 12.21 7.31
N SER A 25 -7.92 12.27 7.77
CA SER A 25 -7.37 13.48 8.41
C SER A 25 -7.36 14.67 7.44
N GLY A 26 -7.01 14.43 6.18
CA GLY A 26 -7.08 15.46 5.16
C GLY A 26 -8.50 15.91 4.85
N PHE A 27 -9.45 14.97 4.81
CA PHE A 27 -10.86 15.28 4.61
C PHE A 27 -11.44 16.14 5.74
N MET A 28 -11.02 15.91 6.98
CA MET A 28 -11.43 16.70 8.15
C MET A 28 -10.75 18.08 8.22
N SER A 29 -9.61 18.25 7.53
CA SER A 29 -8.84 19.50 7.55
C SER A 29 -9.32 20.55 6.55
N VAL A 30 -10.25 20.21 5.66
CA VAL A 30 -10.74 21.08 4.57
C VAL A 30 -12.26 21.13 4.57
N ASP A 31 -12.81 22.35 4.44
CA ASP A 31 -14.24 22.55 4.23
C ASP A 31 -14.67 22.03 2.85
N LEU A 32 -15.49 20.97 2.85
CA LEU A 32 -16.00 20.29 1.65
C LEU A 32 -16.72 21.22 0.67
N SER A 33 -17.29 22.32 1.16
CA SER A 33 -18.02 23.31 0.37
C SER A 33 -17.15 24.06 -0.64
N ILE A 34 -15.83 24.05 -0.44
CA ILE A 34 -14.84 24.73 -1.29
C ILE A 34 -14.36 23.79 -2.42
N LEU A 35 -14.57 22.48 -2.27
CA LEU A 35 -14.04 21.48 -3.19
C LEU A 35 -15.04 21.17 -4.32
N THR A 36 -14.59 21.19 -5.57
CA THR A 36 -15.43 20.81 -6.72
C THR A 36 -15.97 19.39 -6.53
N TRP A 37 -17.25 19.17 -6.86
CA TRP A 37 -17.95 17.89 -6.69
C TRP A 37 -17.19 16.69 -7.26
N ASN A 38 -16.49 16.87 -8.39
CA ASN A 38 -15.64 15.84 -9.00
C ASN A 38 -14.48 15.41 -8.09
N LYS A 39 -13.78 16.35 -7.45
CA LYS A 39 -12.66 16.04 -6.54
C LYS A 39 -13.18 15.30 -5.30
N GLN A 40 -14.32 15.73 -4.75
CA GLN A 40 -14.95 15.06 -3.61
C GLN A 40 -15.28 13.59 -3.92
N MET A 41 -15.79 13.31 -5.13
CA MET A 41 -16.05 11.94 -5.59
C MET A 41 -14.78 11.09 -5.66
N PHE A 42 -13.66 11.62 -6.17
CA PHE A 42 -12.39 10.89 -6.20
C PHE A 42 -11.87 10.56 -4.80
N HIS A 43 -11.97 11.49 -3.85
CA HIS A 43 -11.59 11.23 -2.45
C HIS A 43 -12.42 10.12 -1.81
N TYR A 44 -13.74 10.09 -2.05
CA TYR A 44 -14.60 8.99 -1.59
C TYR A 44 -14.23 7.66 -2.24
N LEU A 45 -13.92 7.64 -3.54
CA LEU A 45 -13.47 6.43 -4.23
C LEU A 45 -12.16 5.90 -3.62
N TYR A 46 -11.20 6.77 -3.29
CA TYR A 46 -9.96 6.38 -2.62
C TYR A 46 -10.23 5.80 -1.23
N LEU A 47 -11.14 6.42 -0.46
CA LEU A 47 -11.53 5.92 0.85
C LEU A 47 -12.14 4.52 0.78
N ILE A 48 -13.09 4.30 -0.14
CA ILE A 48 -13.72 3.00 -0.38
C ILE A 48 -12.66 1.96 -0.75
N THR A 49 -11.72 2.34 -1.62
CA THR A 49 -10.64 1.47 -2.07
C THR A 49 -9.75 1.04 -0.90
N PHE A 50 -9.26 2.00 -0.10
CA PHE A 50 -8.43 1.71 1.07
C PHE A 50 -9.17 0.82 2.07
N TYR A 51 -10.46 1.08 2.30
CA TYR A 51 -11.29 0.28 3.18
C TYR A 51 -11.46 -1.16 2.67
N ALA A 52 -11.83 -1.33 1.40
CA ALA A 52 -12.03 -2.65 0.80
C ALA A 52 -10.75 -3.50 0.89
N PHE A 53 -9.58 -2.93 0.52
CA PHE A 53 -8.32 -3.66 0.61
C PHE A 53 -7.88 -3.94 2.06
N THR A 54 -8.18 -3.05 3.01
CA THR A 54 -7.95 -3.31 4.44
C THR A 54 -8.75 -4.52 4.92
N VAL A 55 -10.05 -4.56 4.62
CA VAL A 55 -10.93 -5.65 5.04
C VAL A 55 -10.54 -6.98 4.38
N LEU A 56 -10.24 -6.96 3.08
CA LEU A 56 -9.80 -8.15 2.35
C LEU A 56 -8.47 -8.70 2.91
N THR A 57 -7.50 -7.84 3.19
CA THR A 57 -6.21 -8.26 3.76
C THR A 57 -6.32 -8.79 5.19
N LEU A 58 -7.20 -8.20 6.01
CA LEU A 58 -7.53 -8.70 7.34
C LEU A 58 -8.17 -10.10 7.30
N PHE A 59 -9.13 -10.35 6.41
CA PHE A 59 -9.71 -11.69 6.29
C PHE A 59 -8.68 -12.71 5.79
N GLN A 60 -7.74 -12.29 4.93
CA GLN A 60 -6.66 -13.16 4.48
C GLN A 60 -5.65 -13.49 5.59
N SER A 61 -5.31 -12.53 6.45
CA SER A 61 -4.45 -12.79 7.60
C SER A 61 -5.11 -13.74 8.60
N ILE A 62 -6.43 -13.67 8.78
CA ILE A 62 -7.18 -14.64 9.59
C ILE A 62 -7.19 -16.01 8.90
N ASN A 63 -7.50 -16.07 7.60
CA ASN A 63 -7.58 -17.33 6.85
C ASN A 63 -6.26 -18.10 6.83
N ILE A 64 -5.12 -17.42 6.75
CA ILE A 64 -3.82 -18.09 6.79
C ILE A 64 -3.51 -18.65 8.18
N CYS A 65 -3.95 -17.97 9.24
CA CYS A 65 -3.83 -18.44 10.63
C CYS A 65 -4.76 -19.62 10.94
N THR A 66 -5.97 -19.66 10.37
CA THR A 66 -6.94 -20.74 10.58
C THR A 66 -6.66 -21.97 9.71
N GLY A 67 -5.61 -21.94 8.92
CA GLY A 67 -5.17 -23.11 8.17
C GLY A 67 -5.82 -23.25 6.79
N HIS A 68 -6.64 -22.29 6.35
CA HIS A 68 -7.20 -22.28 5.01
C HIS A 68 -6.14 -21.84 4.00
N SER A 69 -5.90 -22.63 2.96
CA SER A 69 -4.93 -22.26 1.91
C SER A 69 -5.65 -21.48 0.81
N PRO A 70 -5.35 -20.19 0.62
CA PRO A 70 -5.86 -19.45 -0.52
C PRO A 70 -5.30 -20.02 -1.83
N TYR A 71 -6.09 -19.91 -2.92
CA TYR A 71 -5.61 -20.25 -4.25
C TYR A 71 -4.57 -19.21 -4.69
N LEU A 72 -3.31 -19.63 -4.88
CA LEU A 72 -2.17 -18.76 -5.23
C LEU A 72 -2.47 -17.82 -6.41
N TRP A 73 -3.21 -18.28 -7.43
CA TRP A 73 -3.59 -17.44 -8.56
C TRP A 73 -4.48 -16.24 -8.18
N LEU A 74 -5.44 -16.44 -7.28
CA LEU A 74 -6.29 -15.34 -6.78
C LEU A 74 -5.48 -14.33 -5.97
N GLU A 75 -4.44 -14.81 -5.28
CA GLU A 75 -3.54 -13.94 -4.53
C GLU A 75 -2.73 -13.04 -5.45
N ILE A 76 -2.13 -13.61 -6.50
CA ILE A 76 -1.39 -12.86 -7.52
C ILE A 76 -2.29 -11.80 -8.16
N ALA A 77 -3.49 -12.18 -8.58
CA ALA A 77 -4.42 -11.24 -9.21
C ALA A 77 -4.77 -10.09 -8.26
N LYS A 78 -5.04 -10.39 -6.98
CA LYS A 78 -5.36 -9.39 -5.96
C LYS A 78 -4.19 -8.47 -5.66
N THR A 79 -3.00 -9.01 -5.39
CA THR A 79 -1.81 -8.20 -5.02
C THR A 79 -1.37 -7.32 -6.19
N CYS A 80 -1.44 -7.81 -7.43
CA CYS A 80 -1.20 -7.01 -8.63
C CYS A 80 -2.24 -5.89 -8.80
N ALA A 81 -3.53 -6.21 -8.64
CA ALA A 81 -4.60 -5.21 -8.71
C ALA A 81 -4.43 -4.13 -7.62
N ALA A 82 -4.13 -4.54 -6.39
CA ALA A 82 -3.85 -3.64 -5.28
C ALA A 82 -2.64 -2.74 -5.59
N ALA A 83 -1.51 -3.31 -6.00
CA ALA A 83 -0.32 -2.54 -6.37
C ALA A 83 -0.63 -1.47 -7.42
N PHE A 84 -1.31 -1.87 -8.50
CA PHE A 84 -1.70 -0.95 -9.57
C PHE A 84 -2.61 0.15 -9.06
N THR A 85 -3.66 -0.19 -8.29
CA THR A 85 -4.60 0.79 -7.76
C THR A 85 -3.92 1.77 -6.81
N PHE A 86 -3.09 1.31 -5.87
CA PHE A 86 -2.41 2.19 -4.92
C PHE A 86 -1.38 3.11 -5.58
N ILE A 87 -0.64 2.62 -6.59
CA ILE A 87 0.26 3.46 -7.41
C ILE A 87 -0.54 4.52 -8.18
N LEU A 88 -1.67 4.13 -8.79
CA LEU A 88 -2.53 5.06 -9.52
C LEU A 88 -3.09 6.14 -8.59
N VAL A 89 -3.56 5.76 -7.39
CA VAL A 89 -4.01 6.72 -6.37
C VAL A 89 -2.88 7.68 -5.98
N ALA A 90 -1.65 7.17 -5.78
CA ALA A 90 -0.50 8.01 -5.45
C ALA A 90 -0.19 9.04 -6.55
N ILE A 91 -0.21 8.61 -7.82
CA ILE A 91 0.01 9.48 -8.99
C ILE A 91 -1.10 10.52 -9.10
N LEU A 92 -2.37 10.11 -9.04
CA LEU A 92 -3.50 11.04 -9.15
C LEU A 92 -3.50 12.07 -8.02
N THR A 93 -3.24 11.63 -6.78
CA THR A 93 -3.15 12.54 -5.62
C THR A 93 -2.02 13.56 -5.79
N MET A 94 -0.89 13.15 -6.36
CA MET A 94 0.24 14.06 -6.62
C MET A 94 -0.03 15.00 -7.79
N LEU A 95 -0.68 14.52 -8.86
CA LEU A 95 -1.09 15.35 -9.99
C LEU A 95 -2.10 16.42 -9.57
N ASP A 96 -3.02 16.08 -8.66
CA ASP A 96 -3.93 17.04 -8.07
C ASP A 96 -3.19 18.03 -7.16
N ALA A 97 -2.16 17.58 -6.43
CA ALA A 97 -1.30 18.47 -5.67
C ALA A 97 -0.51 19.46 -6.55
N GLU A 98 -0.01 19.02 -7.71
CA GLU A 98 0.68 19.89 -8.68
C GLU A 98 -0.29 20.88 -9.37
N LYS A 99 -1.51 20.42 -9.70
CA LYS A 99 -2.55 21.31 -10.23
C LYS A 99 -3.01 22.32 -9.19
N ASP A 100 -3.07 21.97 -7.91
CA ASP A 100 -3.44 22.97 -6.90
C ASP A 100 -2.25 23.89 -6.55
N PHE A 101 -1.02 23.47 -6.85
CA PHE A 101 0.20 24.28 -6.67
C PHE A 101 0.26 25.49 -7.61
N HIS A 102 -0.14 25.38 -8.89
CA HIS A 102 -0.09 26.53 -9.81
C HIS A 102 -1.10 27.63 -9.44
N LEU A 103 -2.24 27.26 -8.84
CA LEU A 103 -3.22 28.22 -8.32
C LEU A 103 -2.68 29.02 -7.12
N MET A 104 -1.66 28.51 -6.41
CA MET A 104 -0.97 29.25 -5.34
C MET A 104 -0.06 30.35 -5.90
N TYR A 105 0.52 30.17 -7.09
CA TYR A 105 1.39 31.17 -7.74
C TYR A 105 0.63 32.21 -8.58
N LEU A 106 -0.51 31.85 -9.17
CA LEU A 106 -1.31 32.77 -10.00
C LEU A 106 -2.05 33.86 -9.20
N ASN A 107 -2.29 33.65 -7.90
CA ASN A 107 -2.77 34.72 -7.02
C ASN A 107 -1.67 35.74 -6.63
N GLY A 108 -0.46 35.60 -7.18
CA GLY A 108 0.67 36.50 -7.01
C GLY A 108 0.86 37.53 -8.13
N GLU A 109 0.06 37.52 -9.20
CA GLU A 109 0.09 38.60 -10.20
C GLU A 109 -0.93 39.70 -9.83
N PRO A 110 -0.47 40.91 -9.44
CA PRO A 110 -1.38 42.00 -9.17
C PRO A 110 -1.92 42.52 -10.50
N SER A 111 -3.18 42.18 -10.80
CA SER A 111 -3.99 42.96 -11.73
C SER A 111 -4.25 44.33 -11.12
N THR A 112 -3.31 45.24 -11.39
CA THR A 112 -3.46 46.70 -11.49
C THR A 112 -4.81 47.26 -11.03
N SER A 113 -4.89 47.73 -9.79
CA SER A 113 -5.57 48.99 -9.44
C SER A 113 -5.38 49.37 -7.96
N THR A 114 -4.65 50.47 -7.78
CA THR A 114 -4.81 51.46 -6.70
C THR A 114 -4.26 51.14 -5.30
N GLU A 115 -3.11 51.77 -5.03
CA GLU A 115 -2.68 52.36 -3.74
C GLU A 115 -2.78 51.51 -2.47
N GLN A 116 -1.65 50.91 -2.04
CA GLN A 116 -0.91 51.32 -0.83
C GLN A 116 0.18 50.28 -0.51
N THR A 117 1.41 50.79 -0.44
CA THR A 117 2.63 50.10 0.00
C THR A 117 2.59 49.83 1.51
N GLU A 118 3.36 48.82 1.93
CA GLU A 118 3.66 48.42 3.33
C GLU A 118 2.55 47.56 3.95
N ILE A 119 2.72 46.25 4.10
CA ILE A 119 3.72 45.55 4.91
C ILE A 119 3.86 44.15 4.30
N PHE A 120 5.06 43.57 4.36
CA PHE A 120 5.31 42.14 4.16
C PHE A 120 4.29 41.28 4.93
N ALA A 121 3.15 40.99 4.30
CA ALA A 121 2.19 40.03 4.81
C ALA A 121 2.71 38.65 4.43
N ILE A 122 3.66 38.19 5.26
CA ILE A 122 3.80 36.83 5.75
C ILE A 122 3.34 35.79 4.73
N ASP A 123 4.31 35.08 4.13
CA ASP A 123 4.12 33.79 3.45
C ASP A 123 2.87 33.09 3.99
N LYS A 124 1.76 33.25 3.25
CA LYS A 124 0.47 32.77 3.70
C LYS A 124 0.58 31.26 3.79
N GLU A 125 0.36 30.76 5.00
CA GLU A 125 0.55 29.37 5.44
C GLU A 125 0.47 28.37 4.29
N VAL A 126 1.55 27.61 4.11
CA VAL A 126 1.60 26.41 3.26
C VAL A 126 0.27 25.68 3.43
N HIS A 127 -0.61 25.73 2.42
CA HIS A 127 -2.00 25.30 2.57
C HIS A 127 -1.98 23.86 3.14
N PRO A 128 -2.53 23.59 4.34
CA PRO A 128 -2.39 22.29 5.02
C PRO A 128 -2.77 21.11 4.12
N PHE A 129 -3.66 21.36 3.16
CA PHE A 129 -4.08 20.46 2.10
C PHE A 129 -2.94 19.94 1.21
N PHE A 130 -1.93 20.75 0.85
CA PHE A 130 -0.81 20.30 0.04
C PHE A 130 0.10 19.34 0.79
N ASN A 131 0.44 19.65 2.04
CA ASN A 131 1.22 18.76 2.91
C ASN A 131 0.48 17.44 3.13
N PHE A 132 -0.83 17.51 3.31
CA PHE A 132 -1.69 16.33 3.40
C PHE A 132 -1.66 15.48 2.11
N MET A 133 -1.90 16.08 0.93
CA MET A 133 -1.89 15.34 -0.33
C MET A 133 -0.54 14.70 -0.62
N ARG A 134 0.56 15.40 -0.28
CA ARG A 134 1.91 14.84 -0.38
C ARG A 134 2.09 13.63 0.53
N SER A 135 1.71 13.74 1.81
CA SER A 135 1.79 12.62 2.76
C SER A 135 0.92 11.44 2.34
N GLN A 136 -0.30 11.69 1.84
CA GLN A 136 -1.17 10.65 1.30
C GLN A 136 -0.56 9.97 0.07
N SER A 137 0.01 10.74 -0.85
CA SER A 137 0.67 10.19 -2.04
C SER A 137 1.86 9.30 -1.66
N ILE A 138 2.72 9.75 -0.72
CA ILE A 138 3.86 8.95 -0.23
C ILE A 138 3.38 7.67 0.47
N ALA A 139 2.36 7.77 1.32
CA ALA A 139 1.79 6.60 2.00
C ALA A 139 1.19 5.59 1.01
N ALA A 140 0.40 6.07 0.05
CA ALA A 140 -0.21 5.24 -1.00
C ALA A 140 0.86 4.59 -1.89
N LEU A 141 1.92 5.32 -2.26
CA LEU A 141 3.03 4.78 -3.04
C LEU A 141 3.77 3.69 -2.26
N SER A 142 4.06 3.92 -0.98
CA SER A 142 4.74 2.94 -0.13
C SER A 142 3.91 1.66 -0.01
N CYS A 143 2.60 1.79 0.13
CA CYS A 143 1.68 0.65 0.13
C CYS A 143 1.64 -0.07 -1.23
N GLY A 144 1.62 0.68 -2.34
CA GLY A 144 1.71 0.11 -3.69
C GLY A 144 3.00 -0.69 -3.92
N VAL A 145 4.15 -0.19 -3.44
CA VAL A 145 5.43 -0.90 -3.50
C VAL A 145 5.41 -2.17 -2.63
N LEU A 146 4.80 -2.12 -1.45
CA LEU A 146 4.64 -3.29 -0.59
C LEU A 146 3.80 -4.38 -1.28
N TYR A 147 2.67 -4.01 -1.89
CA TYR A 147 1.84 -4.93 -2.67
C TYR A 147 2.57 -5.50 -3.88
N LEU A 148 3.41 -4.70 -4.54
CA LEU A 148 4.22 -5.14 -5.67
C LEU A 148 5.28 -6.16 -5.23
N LEU A 149 5.96 -5.89 -4.11
CA LEU A 149 6.91 -6.83 -3.50
C LEU A 149 6.21 -8.16 -3.13
N HIS A 150 5.03 -8.08 -2.53
CA HIS A 150 4.24 -9.26 -2.22
C HIS A 150 3.86 -10.03 -3.49
N ALA A 151 3.40 -9.33 -4.54
CA ALA A 151 3.07 -9.94 -5.82
C ALA A 151 4.28 -10.65 -6.45
N THR A 152 5.46 -10.03 -6.44
CA THR A 152 6.68 -10.65 -6.97
C THR A 152 7.03 -11.94 -6.23
N ILE A 153 6.92 -11.94 -4.90
CA ILE A 153 7.16 -13.13 -4.08
C ILE A 153 6.15 -14.24 -4.40
N VAL A 154 4.86 -13.92 -4.50
CA VAL A 154 3.84 -14.94 -4.80
C VAL A 154 4.04 -15.51 -6.21
N ILE A 155 4.40 -14.67 -7.19
CA ILE A 155 4.70 -15.10 -8.56
C ILE A 155 5.92 -16.02 -8.58
N ASP A 156 7.00 -15.65 -7.89
CA ASP A 156 8.22 -16.47 -7.79
C ASP A 156 7.88 -17.86 -7.24
N VAL A 157 7.15 -17.91 -6.14
CA VAL A 157 6.68 -19.15 -5.50
C VAL A 157 5.82 -19.98 -6.45
N TYR A 158 4.90 -19.36 -7.18
CA TYR A 158 4.04 -20.04 -8.14
C TYR A 158 4.85 -20.64 -9.30
N LEU A 159 5.84 -19.91 -9.81
CA LEU A 159 6.72 -20.40 -10.87
C LEU A 159 7.60 -21.55 -10.39
N THR A 160 8.18 -21.44 -9.19
CA THR A 160 8.98 -22.52 -8.59
C THR A 160 8.14 -23.78 -8.35
N ALA A 161 6.91 -23.63 -7.82
CA ALA A 161 6.02 -24.77 -7.61
C ALA A 161 5.66 -25.47 -8.93
N LYS A 162 5.34 -24.70 -9.97
CA LYS A 162 5.03 -25.24 -11.29
C LYS A 162 6.23 -25.89 -11.97
N ALA A 163 7.44 -25.38 -11.75
CA ALA A 163 8.67 -25.98 -12.27
C ALA A 163 8.98 -27.31 -11.55
N ALA A 164 8.79 -27.37 -10.23
CA ALA A 164 8.97 -28.60 -9.46
C ALA A 164 7.97 -29.70 -9.89
N GLU A 165 6.70 -29.35 -10.09
CA GLU A 165 5.68 -30.28 -10.62
C GLU A 165 6.04 -30.82 -12.02
N ALA A 166 6.84 -30.09 -12.80
CA ALA A 166 7.24 -30.50 -14.14
C ALA A 166 8.47 -31.41 -14.17
N ASP A 167 9.37 -31.30 -13.18
CA ASP A 167 10.62 -32.06 -13.11
C ASP A 167 10.47 -33.41 -12.39
N ASP A 168 9.68 -33.52 -11.31
CA ASP A 168 9.44 -34.80 -10.63
C ASP A 168 8.11 -34.84 -9.86
N PRO A 169 7.10 -35.62 -10.29
CA PRO A 169 5.79 -35.68 -9.64
C PRO A 169 5.79 -36.40 -8.28
N ASP A 170 6.88 -37.09 -7.90
CA ASP A 170 6.98 -37.86 -6.63
C ASP A 170 7.81 -37.15 -5.53
N GLU A 171 8.56 -36.08 -5.83
CA GLU A 171 9.30 -35.32 -4.80
C GLU A 171 8.39 -34.33 -4.07
N THR A 172 7.84 -34.80 -2.95
CA THR A 172 7.12 -33.96 -2.00
C THR A 172 8.12 -33.04 -1.28
N TYR A 173 8.10 -31.75 -1.64
CA TYR A 173 8.72 -30.63 -0.91
C TYR A 173 10.21 -30.36 -1.16
N MET A 174 10.50 -29.54 -2.18
CA MET A 174 11.76 -28.79 -2.28
C MET A 174 11.61 -27.43 -1.57
N GLU A 175 12.57 -27.08 -0.71
CA GLU A 175 12.63 -25.77 -0.04
C GLU A 175 12.71 -24.65 -1.09
N ILE A 176 11.66 -23.83 -1.14
CA ILE A 176 11.55 -22.71 -2.08
C ILE A 176 12.67 -21.70 -1.80
N ARG A 177 13.70 -21.70 -2.66
CA ARG A 177 14.73 -20.67 -2.67
C ARG A 177 14.16 -19.45 -3.37
N LEU A 178 13.72 -18.46 -2.59
CA LEU A 178 13.31 -17.15 -3.10
C LEU A 178 14.51 -16.47 -3.77
N TYR A 179 14.50 -16.35 -5.10
CA TYR A 179 15.68 -15.98 -5.88
C TYR A 179 16.06 -14.49 -5.81
N VAL A 180 15.21 -13.64 -5.21
CA VAL A 180 15.49 -12.20 -5.07
C VAL A 180 15.12 -11.73 -3.67
N PHE A 181 16.12 -11.27 -2.89
CA PHE A 181 16.04 -10.83 -1.49
C PHE A 181 15.56 -11.86 -0.45
N GLY A 182 15.00 -12.99 -0.86
CA GLY A 182 14.40 -13.93 0.09
C GLY A 182 15.40 -14.72 0.91
N GLU A 183 16.63 -14.96 0.45
CA GLU A 183 17.68 -15.53 1.30
C GLU A 183 17.98 -14.62 2.51
N TYR A 184 18.05 -13.30 2.29
CA TYR A 184 18.25 -12.32 3.36
C TYR A 184 17.06 -12.28 4.32
N VAL A 185 15.84 -12.25 3.77
CA VAL A 185 14.60 -12.21 4.58
C VAL A 185 14.39 -13.52 5.34
N HIS A 186 14.70 -14.66 4.73
CA HIS A 186 14.60 -15.99 5.33
C HIS A 186 15.60 -16.15 6.47
N THR A 187 16.87 -15.81 6.23
CA THR A 187 17.91 -15.78 7.28
C THR A 187 17.50 -14.88 8.44
N LYS A 188 16.87 -13.72 8.17
CA LYS A 188 16.39 -12.82 9.22
C LYS A 188 15.14 -13.33 9.95
N LEU A 189 14.32 -14.15 9.30
CA LEU A 189 13.14 -14.74 9.93
C LEU A 189 13.51 -15.92 10.84
N GLU A 190 14.56 -16.66 10.49
CA GLU A 190 15.14 -17.71 11.35
C GLU A 190 15.70 -17.18 12.68
N ASP A 191 15.99 -15.88 12.79
CA ASP A 191 16.40 -15.25 14.04
C ASP A 191 15.26 -15.15 15.10
N TYR A 192 14.00 -15.37 14.71
CA TYR A 192 12.85 -15.18 15.61
C TYR A 192 12.25 -16.50 16.14
N GLU A 193 12.17 -16.65 17.47
CA GLU A 193 11.61 -17.85 18.13
C GLU A 193 10.18 -18.21 17.67
N TRP A 194 9.33 -17.22 17.41
CA TRP A 194 7.97 -17.47 16.94
C TRP A 194 7.94 -18.12 15.54
N PHE A 195 8.94 -17.83 14.70
CA PHE A 195 9.06 -18.40 13.36
C PHE A 195 9.63 -19.82 13.40
N ILE A 196 10.61 -20.06 14.30
CA ILE A 196 11.18 -21.39 14.55
C ILE A 196 10.09 -22.34 15.07
N ASN A 197 9.38 -21.95 16.13
CA ASN A 197 8.35 -22.78 16.77
C ASN A 197 7.22 -23.15 15.78
N PHE A 198 6.83 -22.20 14.92
CA PHE A 198 5.82 -22.43 13.89
C PHE A 198 6.27 -23.46 12.81
N ASN A 199 7.57 -23.52 12.51
CA ASN A 199 8.13 -24.51 11.58
C ASN A 199 8.28 -25.89 12.24
N GLU A 200 8.63 -25.93 13.53
CA GLU A 200 8.82 -27.17 14.30
C GLU A 200 7.50 -27.88 14.63
N GLU A 201 6.40 -27.17 14.89
CA GLU A 201 5.09 -27.79 15.17
C GLU A 201 4.59 -28.69 14.01
N ARG A 202 5.04 -28.44 12.78
CA ARG A 202 4.74 -29.31 11.62
C ARG A 202 5.63 -30.56 11.52
N ARG A 203 6.79 -30.59 12.17
CA ARG A 203 7.69 -31.75 12.20
C ARG A 203 7.24 -32.82 13.20
N MET A 204 6.40 -32.47 14.18
CA MET A 204 5.90 -33.41 15.20
C MET A 204 4.51 -34.00 14.91
N SER A 205 3.93 -33.76 13.73
CA SER A 205 2.73 -34.44 13.27
C SER A 205 3.02 -35.30 12.03
N ILE A 206 3.61 -36.48 12.26
CA ILE A 206 3.49 -37.65 11.37
C ILE A 206 2.57 -38.64 12.09
#